data_AF-A0A7S2FIU1-F1
#
_entry.id   AF-A0A7S2FIU1-F1
#
_cell.length_a   1.000
_cell.length_b   1.000
_cell.length_c   1.000
_cell.angle_alpha   90.00
_cell.angle_beta   90.00
_cell.angle_gamma   90.00
#
_symmetry.space_group_name_H-M   'P 1'
#
loop_
_entity.id
_entity.type
_entity.pdbx_description
1 polymer ?
#
loop_
_entity_poly.entity_id
_entity_poly.type
_entity_poly.pdbx_seq_one_letter_code
_entity_poly.pdbx_strand_id
1 'polypeptide(L)'
;RSQEMISGDGTLYSTYHYQTSWPASNCSYPVGHEEVFSAIPMPADWDSSYHEYAVERSDSHIAFVIDGATVGNWTGDTGESGDPAVPLLWSVPFHLILNTAVGGSWPGEPNEGTVFPTYHLVDYVRLAQQHAP
;
A
#
# COMPACT_ATOMS: atom_id res chain seq x y z
N ARG A 1 -3.39 4.52 -2.20
CA ARG A 1 -2.33 3.91 -1.35
C ARG A 1 -2.76 2.49 -1.04
N SER A 2 -1.84 1.54 -1.15
CA SER A 2 -2.13 0.12 -0.97
C SER A 2 -0.90 -0.60 -0.42
N GLN A 3 -1.13 -1.63 0.38
CA GLN A 3 -0.19 -2.74 0.51
C GLN A 3 -0.84 -3.92 -0.21
N GLU A 4 -0.09 -4.53 -1.10
CA GLU A 4 -0.56 -5.61 -1.96
C GLU A 4 0.47 -6.72 -1.95
N MET A 5 0.01 -7.96 -1.98
CA MET A 5 0.86 -9.13 -2.03
C MET A 5 0.28 -10.08 -3.06
N ILE A 6 1.15 -10.63 -3.92
CA ILE A 6 0.77 -11.69 -4.84
C ILE A 6 1.11 -13.01 -4.16
N SER A 7 0.09 -13.85 -3.93
CA SER A 7 0.25 -15.12 -3.20
C SER A 7 1.33 -16.05 -3.77
N GLY A 8 1.72 -15.88 -5.03
CA GLY A 8 2.68 -16.78 -5.70
C GLY A 8 4.15 -16.39 -5.56
N ASP A 9 4.48 -15.16 -5.16
CA ASP A 9 5.86 -14.66 -5.22
C ASP A 9 6.49 -14.35 -3.85
N GLY A 10 5.71 -14.44 -2.76
CA GLY A 10 6.16 -14.14 -1.40
C GLY A 10 6.70 -12.72 -1.23
N THR A 11 6.35 -11.81 -2.14
CA THR A 11 6.82 -10.43 -2.17
C THR A 11 5.69 -9.51 -1.77
N LEU A 12 5.96 -8.65 -0.78
CA LEU A 12 5.04 -7.60 -0.38
C LEU A 12 5.39 -6.31 -1.13
N TYR A 13 4.38 -5.71 -1.74
CA TYR A 13 4.44 -4.43 -2.42
C TYR A 13 3.73 -3.38 -1.57
N SER A 14 4.47 -2.39 -1.09
CA SER A 14 3.92 -1.24 -0.39
C SER A 14 3.96 -0.05 -1.34
N THR A 15 2.80 0.44 -1.76
CA THR A 15 2.70 1.41 -2.86
C THR A 15 1.90 2.64 -2.48
N TYR A 16 2.48 3.80 -2.82
CA TYR A 16 1.84 5.09 -2.74
C TYR A 16 1.60 5.64 -4.15
N HIS A 17 0.35 5.52 -4.60
CA HIS A 17 -0.14 6.10 -5.85
C HIS A 17 -0.62 7.54 -5.65
N TYR A 18 -0.28 8.42 -6.57
CA TYR A 18 -0.68 9.82 -6.56
C TYR A 18 -0.83 10.41 -7.98
N GLN A 19 -1.46 11.57 -8.07
CA GLN A 19 -1.63 12.30 -9.33
C GLN A 19 -0.47 13.27 -9.55
N THR A 20 0.00 13.42 -10.80
CA THR A 20 1.04 14.41 -11.15
C THR A 20 0.56 15.86 -11.10
N SER A 21 -0.76 16.06 -11.14
CA SER A 21 -1.38 17.37 -11.06
C SER A 21 -2.73 17.25 -10.36
N TRP A 22 -3.02 18.15 -9.42
CA TRP A 22 -4.29 18.19 -8.71
C TRP A 22 -4.93 19.58 -8.85
N PRO A 23 -6.25 19.68 -9.10
CA PRO A 23 -7.17 18.59 -9.41
C PRO A 23 -7.09 18.24 -10.92
N ALA A 24 -6.40 17.15 -11.28
CA ALA A 24 -6.46 16.65 -12.65
C ALA A 24 -7.77 15.91 -12.89
N SER A 25 -8.36 16.13 -14.07
CA SER A 25 -9.53 15.39 -14.54
C SER A 25 -9.20 13.97 -15.02
N ASN A 26 -7.92 13.62 -15.15
CA ASN A 26 -7.48 12.31 -15.62
C ASN A 26 -6.38 11.74 -14.71
N CYS A 27 -6.65 10.57 -14.12
CA CYS A 27 -5.73 9.78 -13.31
C CYS A 27 -5.64 8.37 -13.90
N SER A 28 -5.34 8.28 -15.20
CA SER A 28 -5.25 7.00 -15.91
C SER A 28 -3.79 6.69 -16.17
N TYR A 29 -3.28 5.58 -15.63
CA TYR A 29 -1.92 5.14 -15.96
C TYR A 29 -1.73 5.02 -17.49
N PRO A 30 -0.62 5.52 -18.08
CA PRO A 30 0.53 6.17 -17.43
C PRO A 30 0.44 7.71 -17.36
N VAL A 31 -0.68 8.31 -17.75
CA VAL A 31 -0.84 9.78 -17.83
C VAL A 31 -1.56 10.32 -16.60
N GLY A 32 -0.86 11.13 -15.81
CA GLY A 32 -1.45 11.75 -14.63
C GLY A 32 -1.48 10.85 -13.40
N HIS A 33 -0.78 9.71 -13.46
CA HIS A 33 -0.65 8.75 -12.36
C HIS A 33 0.83 8.43 -12.15
N GLU A 34 1.31 8.67 -10.95
CA GLU A 34 2.64 8.29 -10.50
C GLU A 34 2.53 7.39 -9.29
N GLU A 35 3.59 6.65 -9.02
CA GLU A 35 3.70 5.81 -7.85
C GLU A 35 5.12 5.82 -7.31
N VAL A 36 5.20 5.66 -6.00
CA VAL A 36 6.42 5.25 -5.34
C VAL A 36 6.12 3.97 -4.59
N PHE A 37 7.02 3.00 -4.67
CA PHE A 37 6.79 1.69 -4.07
C PHE A 37 8.05 1.13 -3.45
N SER A 38 7.85 0.19 -2.54
CA SER A 38 8.86 -0.71 -2.02
C SER A 38 8.38 -2.14 -2.21
N ALA A 39 9.28 -3.01 -2.65
CA ALA A 39 9.03 -4.43 -2.82
C ALA A 39 10.06 -5.19 -1.99
N ILE A 40 9.58 -5.97 -1.02
CA ILE A 40 10.44 -6.74 -0.11
C ILE A 40 10.03 -8.22 -0.14
N PRO A 41 10.99 -9.15 0.03
CA PRO A 41 10.64 -10.52 0.35
C PRO A 41 10.03 -10.58 1.76
N MET A 42 8.91 -11.27 1.90
CA MET A 42 8.32 -11.56 3.20
C MET A 42 9.05 -12.71 3.90
N PRO A 43 8.93 -12.83 5.24
CA PRO A 43 9.37 -14.02 5.98
C PRO A 43 8.83 -15.31 5.37
N ALA A 44 9.56 -16.43 5.52
CA ALA A 44 9.19 -17.69 4.87
C ALA A 44 7.83 -18.25 5.32
N ASP A 45 7.31 -17.79 6.45
CA ASP A 45 6.04 -18.17 7.06
C ASP A 45 4.92 -17.16 6.80
N TRP A 46 5.08 -16.24 5.83
CA TRP A 46 4.10 -15.19 5.50
C TRP A 46 2.68 -15.71 5.24
N ASP A 47 2.55 -16.95 4.77
CA ASP A 47 1.29 -17.62 4.43
C ASP A 47 0.73 -18.51 5.55
N SER A 48 1.49 -18.71 6.62
CA SER A 48 1.22 -19.69 7.67
C SER A 48 1.28 -19.12 9.09
N SER A 49 1.78 -17.89 9.23
CA SER A 49 1.83 -17.10 10.47
C SER A 49 1.09 -15.76 10.31
N TYR A 50 0.63 -15.20 11.43
CA TYR A 50 0.17 -13.80 11.45
C TYR A 50 1.38 -12.86 11.45
N HIS A 51 1.32 -11.83 10.61
CA HIS A 51 2.27 -10.73 10.56
C HIS A 51 1.55 -9.40 10.79
N GLU A 52 2.24 -8.43 11.38
CA GLU A 52 1.67 -7.09 11.59
C GLU A 52 1.98 -6.21 10.38
N TYR A 53 0.93 -5.67 9.75
CA TYR A 53 1.02 -4.71 8.65
C TYR A 53 0.52 -3.36 9.14
N ALA A 54 1.34 -2.32 9.02
CA ALA A 54 0.96 -0.99 9.44
C ALA A 54 1.31 0.08 8.40
N VAL A 55 0.49 1.14 8.42
CA VAL A 55 0.78 2.39 7.75
C VAL A 55 0.92 3.46 8.82
N GLU A 56 2.11 4.01 8.96
CA GLU A 56 2.37 5.19 9.78
C GLU A 56 2.20 6.43 8.90
N ARG A 57 1.39 7.38 9.37
CA ARG A 57 1.12 8.63 8.64
C ARG A 57 1.23 9.81 9.57
N SER A 58 1.90 10.85 9.11
CA SER A 58 1.93 12.17 9.74
C SER A 58 1.70 13.26 8.70
N ASP A 59 1.80 14.52 9.12
CA ASP A 59 1.68 15.67 8.22
C ASP A 59 2.87 15.80 7.25
N SER A 60 3.97 15.06 7.47
CA SER A 60 5.20 15.18 6.68
C SER A 60 5.65 13.91 5.99
N HIS A 61 5.08 12.75 6.32
CA HIS A 61 5.46 11.48 5.69
C HIS A 61 4.37 10.40 5.80
N ILE A 62 4.52 9.40 4.94
CA ILE A 62 3.88 8.09 5.05
C ILE A 62 4.97 7.00 5.06
N ALA A 63 4.85 6.07 6.00
CA ALA A 63 5.71 4.90 6.07
C ALA A 63 4.87 3.63 6.14
N PHE A 64 5.38 2.57 5.54
CA PHE A 64 4.83 1.23 5.64
C PHE A 64 5.73 0.41 6.54
N VAL A 65 5.12 -0.37 7.42
CA VAL A 65 5.79 -1.12 8.49
C VAL A 65 5.30 -2.57 8.46
N ILE A 66 6.24 -3.50 8.59
CA ILE A 66 5.98 -4.94 8.69
C ILE A 66 6.72 -5.50 9.88
N ASP A 67 6.00 -6.16 10.79
CA ASP A 67 6.54 -6.73 12.03
C ASP A 67 7.40 -5.71 12.81
N GLY A 68 6.95 -4.45 12.83
CA GLY A 68 7.64 -3.33 13.49
C GLY A 68 8.83 -2.73 12.73
N ALA A 69 9.20 -3.26 11.56
CA ALA A 69 10.27 -2.71 10.72
C ALA A 69 9.71 -1.85 9.58
N THR A 70 10.24 -0.63 9.41
CA THR A 70 9.87 0.23 8.27
C THR A 70 10.42 -0.36 6.96
N VAL A 71 9.53 -0.57 5.99
CA VAL A 71 9.85 -1.19 4.69
C VAL A 71 9.67 -0.23 3.52
N GLY A 72 9.02 0.91 3.74
CA GLY A 72 8.92 2.02 2.80
C GLY A 72 8.67 3.32 3.57
N ASN A 73 9.26 4.43 3.15
CA ASN A 73 9.10 5.73 3.79
C ASN A 73 9.20 6.85 2.75
N TRP A 74 8.16 7.68 2.67
CA TRP A 74 8.00 8.74 1.69
C TRP A 74 7.62 10.03 2.40
N THR A 75 8.37 11.09 2.12
CA THR A 75 8.24 12.41 2.75
C THR A 75 7.61 13.42 1.80
N GLY A 76 7.24 14.59 2.32
CA GLY A 76 6.84 15.80 1.59
C GLY A 76 7.49 16.00 0.20
N ASP A 77 8.78 15.72 0.12
CA ASP A 77 9.61 16.00 -1.05
C ASP A 77 9.66 14.83 -2.05
N THR A 78 9.11 13.66 -1.71
CA THR A 78 9.08 12.49 -2.59
C THR A 78 7.83 12.52 -3.47
N GLY A 79 7.99 13.08 -4.68
CA GLY A 79 7.13 12.75 -5.82
C GLY A 79 5.90 13.61 -6.04
N GLU A 80 5.35 14.30 -5.03
CA GLU A 80 4.17 15.16 -5.20
C GLU A 80 4.54 16.46 -5.93
N SER A 81 4.67 16.40 -7.27
CA SER A 81 4.89 17.45 -8.30
C SER A 81 5.91 18.58 -8.04
N GLY A 82 6.44 18.72 -6.82
CA GLY A 82 7.08 19.93 -6.31
C GLY A 82 6.15 21.16 -6.30
N ASP A 83 4.87 21.02 -6.65
CA ASP A 83 3.95 22.14 -6.80
C ASP A 83 3.29 22.46 -5.45
N PRO A 84 3.57 23.63 -4.85
CA PRO A 84 2.96 24.04 -3.59
C PRO A 84 1.43 24.22 -3.67
N ALA A 85 0.84 24.24 -4.88
CA ALA A 85 -0.61 24.25 -5.08
C ALA A 85 -1.26 22.85 -4.99
N VAL A 86 -0.47 21.77 -5.01
CA VAL A 86 -0.96 20.40 -4.80
C VAL A 86 -0.94 20.13 -3.29
N PRO A 87 -2.10 19.87 -2.66
CA PRO A 87 -2.13 19.51 -1.25
C PRO A 87 -1.28 18.28 -1.04
N LEU A 88 -0.46 18.28 0.01
CA LEU A 88 0.27 17.10 0.40
C LEU A 88 -0.72 15.95 0.56
N LEU A 89 -0.69 14.92 -0.27
CA LEU A 89 -1.85 14.02 -0.42
C LEU A 89 -2.00 13.13 0.82
N TRP A 90 -0.99 13.04 1.71
CA TRP A 90 -1.12 12.53 3.10
C TRP A 90 -2.00 13.36 4.03
N SER A 91 -2.43 14.57 3.68
CA SER A 91 -3.27 15.42 4.56
C SER A 91 -4.78 15.25 4.36
N VAL A 92 -5.24 14.47 3.37
CA VAL A 92 -6.69 14.24 3.14
C VAL A 92 -7.22 13.02 3.91
N PRO A 93 -8.55 12.88 4.11
CA PRO A 93 -9.13 11.69 4.76
C PRO A 93 -8.95 10.40 3.93
N PHE A 94 -8.77 9.28 4.63
CA PHE A 94 -8.68 7.93 4.03
C PHE A 94 -9.75 7.02 4.61
N HIS A 95 -10.14 6.01 3.82
CA HIS A 95 -10.86 4.84 4.30
C HIS A 95 -9.99 3.60 4.08
N LEU A 96 -10.22 2.57 4.90
CA LEU A 96 -9.53 1.29 4.78
C LEU A 96 -10.29 0.36 3.82
N ILE A 97 -9.55 -0.36 2.98
CA ILE A 97 -10.06 -1.44 2.14
C ILE A 97 -9.26 -2.69 2.47
N LEU A 98 -9.97 -3.78 2.79
CA LEU A 98 -9.41 -5.12 2.92
C LEU A 98 -10.12 -6.01 1.92
N ASN A 99 -9.37 -6.65 1.02
CA ASN A 99 -9.92 -7.53 0.02
C ASN A 99 -8.95 -8.68 -0.29
N THR A 100 -9.47 -9.70 -0.98
CA THR A 100 -8.69 -10.80 -1.55
C THR A 100 -9.12 -10.93 -3.00
N ALA A 101 -8.36 -10.29 -3.90
CA ALA A 101 -8.61 -10.39 -5.32
C ALA A 101 -8.23 -11.79 -5.84
N VAL A 102 -9.00 -12.29 -6.81
CA VAL A 102 -8.74 -13.55 -7.51
C VAL A 102 -8.69 -13.23 -9.00
N GLY A 103 -7.51 -13.37 -9.61
CA GLY A 103 -7.28 -12.95 -10.99
C GLY A 103 -6.90 -11.47 -11.12
N GLY A 104 -6.70 -11.03 -12.37
CA GLY A 104 -6.33 -9.65 -12.70
C GLY A 104 -5.05 -9.56 -13.53
N SER A 105 -4.85 -8.41 -14.17
CA SER A 105 -3.71 -8.19 -15.08
C SER A 105 -2.35 -8.27 -14.40
N TRP A 106 -2.28 -7.94 -13.10
CA TRP A 106 -1.04 -7.95 -12.33
C TRP A 106 -0.70 -9.32 -11.72
N PRO A 107 -1.58 -9.98 -10.92
CA PRO A 107 -1.30 -11.31 -10.39
C PRO A 107 -1.43 -12.44 -11.43
N GLY A 108 -2.06 -12.17 -12.58
CA GLY A 108 -2.45 -13.19 -13.56
C GLY A 108 -3.74 -13.91 -13.16
N GLU A 109 -4.27 -14.71 -14.08
CA GLU A 109 -5.49 -15.49 -13.85
C GLU A 109 -5.21 -16.78 -13.07
N PRO A 110 -6.17 -17.27 -12.24
CA PRO A 110 -6.09 -18.59 -11.64
C PRO A 110 -5.89 -19.69 -12.70
N ASN A 111 -5.15 -20.73 -12.33
CA ASN A 111 -4.88 -21.88 -13.19
C ASN A 111 -5.14 -23.20 -12.44
N GLU A 112 -4.84 -24.33 -13.07
CA GLU A 112 -5.05 -25.66 -12.49
C GLU A 112 -4.29 -25.90 -11.17
N GLY A 113 -3.24 -25.13 -10.90
CA GLY A 113 -2.50 -25.15 -9.64
C GLY A 113 -3.07 -24.21 -8.56
N THR A 114 -4.08 -23.39 -8.87
CA THR A 114 -4.71 -22.51 -7.88
C THR A 114 -5.66 -23.30 -6.99
N VAL A 115 -5.38 -23.31 -5.68
CA VAL A 115 -6.17 -24.04 -4.69
C VAL A 115 -7.26 -23.13 -4.12
N PHE A 116 -8.50 -23.63 -4.10
CA PHE A 116 -9.65 -22.98 -3.47
C PHE A 116 -10.30 -23.92 -2.43
N PRO A 117 -10.93 -23.35 -1.38
CA PRO A 117 -10.99 -21.91 -1.06
C PRO A 117 -9.64 -21.38 -0.56
N THR A 118 -9.40 -20.08 -0.78
CA THR A 118 -8.30 -19.33 -0.15
C THR A 118 -8.86 -18.39 0.90
N TYR A 119 -8.06 -18.08 1.93
CA TYR A 119 -8.48 -17.25 3.05
C TYR A 119 -7.45 -16.16 3.30
N HIS A 120 -7.93 -14.93 3.49
CA HIS A 120 -7.17 -13.81 4.05
C HIS A 120 -7.64 -13.62 5.48
N LEU A 121 -6.91 -14.22 6.42
CA LEU A 121 -7.25 -14.19 7.83
C LEU A 121 -6.75 -12.88 8.44
N VAL A 122 -7.65 -12.12 9.06
CA VAL A 122 -7.36 -10.86 9.73
C VAL A 122 -7.79 -10.99 11.19
N ASP A 123 -6.82 -11.00 12.10
CA ASP A 123 -7.08 -11.08 13.54
C ASP A 123 -7.70 -9.79 14.07
N TYR A 124 -7.10 -8.64 13.73
CA TYR A 124 -7.60 -7.34 14.11
C TYR A 124 -7.24 -6.23 13.12
N VAL A 125 -7.98 -5.13 13.23
CA VAL A 125 -7.62 -3.84 12.65
C VAL A 125 -7.60 -2.83 13.79
N ARG A 126 -6.50 -2.10 13.92
CA ARG A 126 -6.36 -1.05 14.93
C ARG A 126 -5.99 0.26 14.27
N LEU A 127 -6.68 1.33 14.68
CA LEU A 127 -6.28 2.69 14.42
C LEU A 127 -5.73 3.30 15.72
N ALA A 128 -4.52 3.85 15.65
CA ALA A 128 -3.93 4.62 16.74
C ALA A 128 -3.59 6.01 16.22
N GLN A 129 -3.82 7.02 17.06
CA GLN A 129 -3.41 8.40 16.80
C GLN A 129 -2.36 8.77 17.84
N GLN A 130 -1.22 9.31 17.40
CA GLN A 130 -0.27 9.92 18.33
C GLN A 130 -0.96 11.09 19.01
N HIS A 131 -1.02 11.05 20.34
CA HIS A 131 -1.48 12.18 21.13
C HIS A 131 -0.29 13.15 21.24
N ALA A 132 -0.48 14.41 20.84
CA ALA A 132 0.50 15.44 21.17
C ALA A 132 0.52 15.62 22.71
N PRO A 133 1.68 15.79 23.35
CA PRO A 133 1.76 16.03 24.78
C PRO A 133 1.05 17.32 25.21
#